data_AF-A0A3N5MJ29-F1
#
_entry.id   AF-A0A3N5MJ29-F1
#
_cell.length_a   1.000
_cell.length_b   1.000
_cell.length_c   1.000
_cell.angle_alpha   90.00
_cell.angle_beta   90.00
_cell.angle_gamma   90.00
#
_symmetry.space_group_name_H-M   'P 1'
#
loop_
_entity.id
_entity.type
_entity.pdbx_description
1 polymer ?
#
loop_
_entity_poly.entity_id
_entity_poly.type
_entity_poly.pdbx_seq_one_letter_code
_entity_poly.pdbx_strand_id
1 'polypeptide(L)' 'MKSCHICNETEDVSSWKHPENGTEYMLCSYCLNAVVGVCAECSAILVKLDPIGINKDGQRICYKCSAMHDMADDE' A
#
# COMPACT_ATOMS: atom_id res chain seq x y z
N MET A 1 -18.13 -5.04 12.83
CA MET A 1 -17.06 -4.51 13.70
C MET A 1 -16.08 -3.80 12.79
N LYS A 2 -15.63 -2.57 13.12
CA LYS A 2 -14.62 -1.88 12.31
C LYS A 2 -13.25 -2.45 12.71
N SER A 3 -12.45 -2.86 11.74
CA SER A 3 -11.08 -3.38 11.96
C SER A 3 -10.11 -2.73 10.99
N CYS A 4 -8.84 -2.71 11.36
CA CYS A 4 -7.77 -2.24 10.50
C CYS A 4 -7.71 -3.12 9.24
N HIS A 5 -7.77 -2.48 8.08
CA HIS A 5 -7.71 -3.15 6.78
C HIS A 5 -6.42 -3.95 6.57
N ILE A 6 -5.32 -3.56 7.24
CA ILE A 6 -4.00 -4.16 7.06
C ILE A 6 -3.77 -5.32 8.06
N CYS A 7 -4.01 -5.10 9.36
CA CYS A 7 -3.65 -6.07 10.40
C CYS A 7 -4.84 -6.66 11.17
N ASN A 8 -6.07 -6.26 10.85
CA ASN A 8 -7.31 -6.64 11.54
C ASN A 8 -7.42 -6.20 13.02
N GLU A 9 -6.53 -5.34 13.51
CA GLU A 9 -6.67 -4.69 14.82
C GLU A 9 -8.02 -3.96 14.93
N THR A 10 -8.67 -4.03 16.08
CA THR A 10 -9.98 -3.40 16.34
C THR A 10 -9.90 -2.17 17.24
N GLU A 11 -8.79 -1.99 17.95
CA GLU A 11 -8.53 -0.81 18.78
C GLU A 11 -7.91 0.34 17.97
N ASP A 12 -8.20 1.59 18.37
CA ASP A 12 -7.63 2.82 17.80
C ASP A 12 -7.67 2.91 16.26
N VAL A 13 -8.77 2.45 15.66
CA VAL A 13 -8.99 2.52 14.21
C VAL A 13 -9.62 3.85 13.80
N SER A 14 -9.00 4.50 12.82
CA SER A 14 -9.47 5.75 12.22
C SER A 14 -9.68 5.59 10.71
N SER A 15 -10.52 6.43 10.11
CA SER A 15 -10.69 6.41 8.66
C SER A 15 -9.50 7.08 7.97
N TRP A 16 -9.01 6.44 6.92
CA TRP A 16 -8.02 6.98 6.00
C TRP A 16 -8.59 6.90 4.59
N LYS A 17 -8.55 8.03 3.88
CA LYS A 17 -9.08 8.13 2.52
C LYS A 17 -7.96 7.91 1.51
N HIS A 18 -8.16 6.96 0.63
CA HIS A 18 -7.22 6.67 -0.44
C HIS A 18 -7.06 7.87 -1.37
N PRO A 19 -5.82 8.36 -1.60
CA PRO A 19 -5.59 9.62 -2.31
C PRO A 19 -6.02 9.60 -3.77
N GLU A 20 -5.93 8.46 -4.45
CA GLU A 20 -6.26 8.37 -5.89
C GLU A 20 -7.73 8.05 -6.20
N ASN A 21 -8.30 7.02 -5.55
CA ASN A 21 -9.66 6.57 -5.85
C ASN A 21 -10.72 7.01 -4.82
N GLY A 22 -10.31 7.65 -3.71
CA GLY A 22 -11.21 8.16 -2.68
C GLY A 22 -11.87 7.10 -1.79
N THR A 23 -11.52 5.82 -1.93
CA THR A 23 -12.00 4.73 -1.07
C THR A 23 -11.58 4.98 0.37
N GLU A 24 -12.51 4.78 1.31
CA GLU A 24 -12.19 4.87 2.74
C GLU A 24 -11.79 3.50 3.31
N TYR A 25 -10.66 3.48 4.00
CA TYR A 25 -10.16 2.33 4.73
C TYR A 25 -10.09 2.66 6.22
N MET A 26 -10.38 1.67 7.07
CA MET A 26 -10.14 1.80 8.51
C MET A 26 -8.71 1.36 8.81
N LEU A 27 -7.90 2.20 9.43
CA LEU A 27 -6.51 1.90 9.77
C LEU A 27 -6.27 2.16 11.27
N CYS A 28 -5.60 1.24 11.95
CA CYS A 28 -5.11 1.50 13.31
C CYS A 28 -3.95 2.51 13.25
N SER A 29 -3.69 3.20 14.37
CA SER A 29 -2.62 4.21 14.45
C SER A 29 -1.25 3.71 13.99
N TYR A 30 -0.90 2.45 14.28
CA TYR A 30 0.36 1.85 13.83
C TYR A 30 0.42 1.73 12.30
N CYS A 31 -0.59 1.09 11.69
CA CYS A 31 -0.63 0.91 10.24
C CYS A 31 -0.75 2.24 9.50
N LEU A 32 -1.51 3.20 10.02
CA LEU A 32 -1.61 4.54 9.44
C LEU A 32 -0.25 5.24 9.38
N ASN A 33 0.51 5.21 10.48
CA ASN A 33 1.87 5.78 10.51
C ASN A 33 2.87 5.03 9.63
N ALA A 34 2.58 3.78 9.28
CA ALA A 34 3.38 2.99 8.36
C ALA A 34 3.05 3.27 6.88
N VAL A 35 1.92 3.90 6.55
CA VAL A 35 1.58 4.23 5.16
C VAL A 35 2.59 5.23 4.58
N VAL A 36 3.19 4.88 3.44
CA VAL A 36 4.16 5.72 2.71
C VAL A 36 3.68 6.20 1.35
N GLY A 37 2.44 5.84 0.98
CA GLY A 37 1.80 6.21 -0.26
C GLY A 37 0.96 5.08 -0.83
N VAL A 38 0.80 5.10 -2.14
CA VAL A 38 0.06 4.11 -2.92
C VAL A 38 0.90 3.68 -4.12
N CYS A 39 0.70 2.45 -4.59
CA CYS A 39 1.40 1.90 -5.75
C CYS A 39 1.00 2.68 -7.00
N ALA A 40 1.97 3.17 -7.75
CA ALA A 40 1.72 3.94 -8.98
C ALA A 40 1.00 3.13 -10.09
N GLU A 41 1.01 1.81 -10.02
CA GLU A 41 0.47 0.95 -11.07
C GLU A 41 -0.88 0.31 -10.74
N CYS A 42 -1.10 -0.05 -9.46
CA CYS A 42 -2.31 -0.77 -9.05
C CYS A 42 -3.06 -0.09 -7.90
N SER A 43 -2.61 1.09 -7.46
CA SER A 43 -3.19 1.83 -6.34
C SER A 43 -3.26 1.03 -5.03
N ALA A 44 -2.45 -0.01 -4.86
CA ALA A 44 -2.36 -0.72 -3.58
C ALA A 44 -1.74 0.21 -2.53
N ILE A 45 -2.24 0.17 -1.29
CA ILE A 45 -1.64 0.90 -0.17
C ILE A 45 -0.21 0.39 0.03
N LEU A 46 0.75 1.32 0.08
CA LEU A 46 2.14 1.01 0.39
C LEU A 46 2.42 1.29 1.86
N VAL A 47 2.96 0.29 2.55
CA VAL A 47 3.41 0.42 3.93
C VAL A 47 4.91 0.22 4.03
N LYS A 48 5.55 0.94 4.94
CA LYS A 48 7.01 0.94 5.18
C LYS A 48 7.57 -0.44 5.55
N LEU A 49 6.70 -1.34 6.02
CA LEU A 49 7.04 -2.70 6.46
C LEU A 49 7.11 -3.70 5.30
N ASP A 50 6.47 -3.38 4.18
CA ASP A 50 6.46 -4.25 3.00
C ASP A 50 7.62 -3.89 2.06
N PRO A 51 8.13 -4.86 1.27
CA PRO A 51 9.03 -4.55 0.17
C PRO A 51 8.36 -3.60 -0.83
N ILE A 52 9.07 -2.52 -1.17
CA ILE A 52 8.62 -1.52 -2.14
C ILE A 52 9.63 -1.49 -3.28
N GLY A 53 9.14 -1.70 -4.50
CA GLY A 53 9.92 -1.56 -5.73
C GLY A 53 9.85 -0.15 -6.29
N ILE A 54 10.64 0.11 -7.32
CA ILE A 54 10.64 1.36 -8.08
C ILE A 54 10.50 1.00 -9.57
N ASN A 55 9.54 1.59 -10.27
CA ASN A 55 9.37 1.36 -11.72
C ASN A 55 10.38 2.18 -12.55
N LYS A 56 10.37 1.99 -13.87
CA LYS A 56 11.28 2.68 -14.82
C LYS A 56 11.13 4.22 -14.80
N ASP A 57 9.99 4.74 -14.32
CA ASP A 57 9.72 6.17 -14.15
C ASP A 57 10.14 6.72 -12.78
N GLY A 58 10.77 5.91 -11.93
CA GLY A 58 11.20 6.32 -10.58
C GLY A 58 10.07 6.38 -9.54
N GLN A 59 8.91 5.81 -9.83
CA GLN A 59 7.75 5.80 -8.94
C GLN A 59 7.70 4.55 -8.07
N ARG A 60 7.16 4.69 -6.85
CA ARG A 60 7.03 3.57 -5.90
C ARG A 60 5.93 2.61 -6.35
N ILE A 61 6.26 1.32 -6.36
CA ILE A 61 5.35 0.23 -6.72
C ILE A 61 5.37 -0.85 -5.64
N CYS A 62 4.26 -1.58 -5.50
CA CYS A 62 4.18 -2.68 -4.54
C CYS A 62 5.05 -3.86 -5.00
N TYR A 63 5.42 -4.75 -4.06
CA TYR A 63 6.25 -5.92 -4.36
C TYR A 63 5.69 -6.80 -5.50
N LYS A 64 4.36 -6.88 -5.64
CA LYS A 64 3.71 -7.66 -6.72
C LYS A 64 3.96 -7.05 -8.09
N CYS A 65 3.81 -5.72 -8.20
CA CYS A 65 4.14 -5.00 -9.43
C CYS A 65 5.63 -5.14 -9.73
N SER A 66 6.49 -4.94 -8.74
CA SER A 66 7.95 -5.11 -8.91
C SER A 66 8.31 -6.49 -9.47
N ALA A 67 7.77 -7.55 -8.88
CA ALA A 67 8.05 -8.91 -9.34
C ALA A 67 7.59 -9.18 -10.78
N MET A 68 6.52 -8.52 -11.25
CA MET A 68 6.09 -8.64 -12.66
C MET A 68 7.06 -7.94 -13.62
N HIS A 69 7.68 -6.82 -13.21
CA HIS A 69 8.71 -6.15 -14.01
C HIS A 69 9.99 -7.00 -14.07
N ASP A 70 10.39 -7.57 -12.94
CA ASP A 70 11.59 -8.43 -12.89
C ASP A 70 11.45 -9.66 -13.80
N MET A 71 10.24 -10.25 -13.89
CA MET A 71 9.98 -11.36 -14.81
C MET A 71 9.93 -10.92 -16.28
N ALA A 72 9.54 -9.67 -16.57
CA ALA A 72 9.44 -9.16 -17.93
C ALA A 72 10.80 -8.78 -18.54
N ASP A 73 11.80 -8.50 -17.70
CA ASP A 73 13.17 -8.21 -18.16
C ASP A 73 14.01 -9.51 -18.32
N ASP A 74 13.48 -10.69 -17.94
CA ASP A 74 14.12 -12.03 -18.05
C ASP A 74 13.73 -12.81 -19.33
N GLU A 75 12.90 -12.25 -20.22
CA GLU A 75 12.55 -12.79 -21.57
C GLU A 75 13.27 -12.05 -22.71
#